data_AF-A0A2D6BIN9-F1
#
_entry.id   AF-A0A2D6BIN9-F1
#
_cell.length_a   1.000
_cell.length_b   1.000
_cell.length_c   1.000
_cell.angle_alpha   90.00
_cell.angle_beta   90.00
_cell.angle_gamma   90.00
#
_symmetry.space_group_name_H-M   'P 1'
#
loop_
_entity.id
_entity.type
_entity.pdbx_description
1 polymer ?
#
loop_
_entity_poly.entity_id
_entity_poly.type
_entity_poly.pdbx_seq_one_letter_code
_entity_poly.pdbx_strand_id
1 'polypeptide(L)'
;MTSLRVGVLADTHGLLGDDTLAALAGSDAILHAGDIGDEALLDELRRIAPVVAVVGNGDPELTDRYPWEQRVELGGARILLCHWYDNFGKIHPSVARELADWQPHALVYGHTHEVVNERSEGCLRFNPGYAGPAAPGRRRSVGRLTVQGPAIEGEILWLDPEPASRPGGLNANGP
;
A
#
# COMPACT_ATOMS: atom_id res chain seq x y z
N MET A 1 3.80 -25.86 -0.32
CA MET A 1 4.28 -24.58 -0.89
C MET A 1 4.37 -23.60 0.26
N THR A 2 5.50 -22.91 0.43
CA THR A 2 5.67 -21.92 1.49
C THR A 2 4.89 -20.65 1.14
N SER A 3 4.06 -20.17 2.06
CA SER A 3 3.34 -18.91 1.92
C SER A 3 4.23 -17.78 2.44
N LEU A 4 4.33 -16.67 1.70
CA LEU A 4 5.00 -15.46 2.16
C LEU A 4 3.98 -14.41 2.59
N ARG A 5 4.30 -13.68 3.65
CA ARG A 5 3.56 -12.51 4.12
C ARG A 5 4.33 -11.25 3.75
N VAL A 6 3.75 -10.40 2.92
CA VAL A 6 4.35 -9.14 2.48
C VAL A 6 3.58 -7.99 3.11
N GLY A 7 4.25 -7.17 3.91
CA GLY A 7 3.69 -5.92 4.42
C GLY A 7 3.68 -4.86 3.33
N VAL A 8 2.62 -4.07 3.24
CA VAL A 8 2.48 -3.02 2.21
C VAL A 8 2.07 -1.72 2.86
N LEU A 9 2.69 -0.62 2.50
CA LEU A 9 2.35 0.71 3.00
C LEU A 9 2.60 1.78 1.93
N ALA A 10 1.95 2.93 2.09
CA ALA A 10 2.06 4.08 1.20
C ALA A 10 1.74 5.35 1.98
N ASP A 11 2.12 6.51 1.43
CA ASP A 11 1.67 7.82 1.92
C ASP A 11 1.95 8.01 3.42
N THR A 12 3.14 7.61 3.87
CA THR A 12 3.59 7.74 5.27
C THR A 12 3.97 9.18 5.59
N HIS A 13 4.47 9.95 4.62
CA HIS A 13 4.95 11.32 4.80
C HIS A 13 5.82 11.49 6.06
N GLY A 14 6.72 10.55 6.29
CA GLY A 14 7.66 10.56 7.43
C GLY A 14 7.09 10.08 8.76
N LEU A 15 5.82 9.69 8.84
CA LEU A 15 5.26 9.08 10.05
C LEU A 15 5.43 7.56 10.03
N LEU A 16 6.08 7.02 11.06
CA LEU A 16 6.09 5.60 11.36
C LEU A 16 5.77 5.40 12.85
N GLY A 17 4.52 5.02 13.14
CA GLY A 17 4.05 4.79 14.50
C GLY A 17 4.21 3.33 14.95
N ASP A 18 4.17 3.10 16.27
CA ASP A 18 4.22 1.76 16.87
C ASP A 18 3.10 0.85 16.35
N ASP A 19 1.93 1.42 16.04
CA ASP A 19 0.81 0.72 15.41
C ASP A 19 1.18 0.13 14.03
N THR A 20 1.90 0.91 13.24
CA THR A 20 2.36 0.57 11.89
C THR A 20 3.42 -0.53 12.00
N LEU A 21 4.38 -0.38 12.91
CA LEU A 21 5.39 -1.39 13.20
C LEU A 21 4.75 -2.70 13.65
N ALA A 22 3.76 -2.64 14.55
CA ALA A 22 3.03 -3.81 15.04
C ALA A 22 2.24 -4.51 13.93
N ALA A 23 1.59 -3.75 13.04
CA ALA A 23 0.85 -4.30 11.90
C ALA A 23 1.77 -5.02 10.89
N LEU A 24 2.97 -4.49 10.69
CA LEU A 24 3.98 -5.03 9.77
C LEU A 24 4.82 -6.16 10.39
N ALA A 25 4.73 -6.39 11.70
CA ALA A 25 5.48 -7.44 12.38
C ALA A 25 5.20 -8.83 11.79
N GLY A 26 6.28 -9.60 11.59
CA GLY A 26 6.24 -10.94 11.00
C GLY A 26 6.05 -10.95 9.48
N SER A 27 6.25 -9.82 8.79
CA SER A 27 6.38 -9.80 7.33
C SER A 27 7.71 -10.40 6.89
N ASP A 28 7.71 -11.14 5.78
CA ASP A 28 8.90 -11.66 5.12
C ASP A 28 9.57 -10.61 4.22
N ALA A 29 8.78 -9.64 3.74
CA ALA A 29 9.22 -8.48 2.97
C ALA A 29 8.24 -7.32 3.16
N ILE A 30 8.68 -6.10 2.88
CA ILE A 30 7.86 -4.88 2.97
C ILE A 30 7.94 -4.10 1.64
N LEU A 31 6.80 -3.65 1.14
CA LEU A 31 6.68 -2.78 -0.04
C LEU A 31 6.18 -1.40 0.36
N HIS A 32 6.92 -0.34 0.00
CA HIS A 32 6.49 1.05 0.18
C HIS A 32 6.14 1.70 -1.17
N ALA A 33 4.87 2.04 -1.38
CA ALA A 33 4.35 2.55 -2.65
C ALA A 33 4.46 4.08 -2.78
N GLY A 34 5.57 4.68 -2.33
CA GLY A 34 5.83 6.12 -2.42
C GLY A 34 5.17 6.98 -1.35
N ASP A 35 5.49 8.28 -1.40
CA ASP A 35 5.24 9.31 -0.39
C ASP A 35 5.77 8.88 0.99
N ILE A 36 7.06 8.56 0.99
CA ILE A 36 7.85 8.04 2.12
C ILE A 36 8.15 9.14 3.15
N GLY A 37 8.48 10.35 2.69
CA GLY A 37 8.97 11.45 3.53
C GLY A 37 10.49 11.43 3.71
N ASP A 38 11.03 10.54 4.54
CA ASP A 38 12.47 10.47 4.85
C ASP A 38 13.02 9.05 4.68
N GLU A 39 14.26 8.93 4.20
CA GLU A 39 14.96 7.66 4.05
C GLU A 39 15.15 6.93 5.39
N ALA A 40 15.31 7.66 6.48
CA ALA A 40 15.42 7.08 7.83
C ALA A 40 14.19 6.20 8.17
N LEU A 41 13.00 6.52 7.63
CA LEU A 41 11.80 5.70 7.78
C LEU A 41 11.99 4.31 7.16
N LEU A 42 12.64 4.23 6.00
CA LEU A 42 12.93 2.95 5.35
C LEU A 42 13.94 2.13 6.16
N ASP A 43 14.90 2.78 6.83
CA ASP A 43 15.86 2.10 7.70
C ASP A 43 15.19 1.49 8.94
N GLU A 44 14.19 2.16 9.51
CA GLU A 44 13.35 1.60 10.58
C GLU A 44 12.59 0.35 10.09
N LEU A 45 11.95 0.42 8.92
CA LEU A 45 11.22 -0.70 8.33
C LEU A 45 12.15 -1.88 8.00
N ARG A 46 13.37 -1.62 7.56
CA ARG A 46 14.39 -2.65 7.27
C ARG A 46 14.76 -3.49 8.49
N ARG A 47 14.48 -3.03 9.70
CA ARG A 47 14.68 -3.82 10.93
C ARG A 47 13.61 -4.90 11.12
N ILE A 48 12.47 -4.77 10.45
CA ILE A 48 11.40 -5.77 10.44
C ILE A 48 11.68 -6.80 9.34
N ALA A 49 11.88 -6.34 8.11
CA ALA A 49 12.05 -7.19 6.93
C ALA A 49 12.73 -6.42 5.78
N PRO A 50 13.27 -7.09 4.75
CA PRO A 50 13.74 -6.43 3.54
C PRO A 50 12.69 -5.52 2.92
N VAL A 51 13.08 -4.30 2.56
CA VAL A 51 12.18 -3.26 2.03
C VAL A 51 12.46 -3.00 0.55
N VAL A 52 11.41 -2.99 -0.25
CA VAL A 52 11.40 -2.44 -1.61
C VAL A 52 10.53 -1.19 -1.62
N ALA A 53 11.05 -0.09 -2.14
CA ALA A 53 10.36 1.19 -2.17
C ALA A 53 10.44 1.83 -3.56
N VAL A 54 9.42 2.63 -3.86
CA VAL A 54 9.40 3.58 -4.98
C VAL A 54 9.18 4.98 -4.44
N VAL A 55 9.62 6.00 -5.17
CA VAL A 55 9.31 7.40 -4.82
C VAL A 55 7.87 7.77 -5.16
N GLY A 56 7.29 8.64 -4.35
CA GLY A 56 6.08 9.39 -4.69
C GLY A 56 6.34 10.86 -4.99
N ASN A 57 5.28 11.61 -5.28
CA ASN A 57 5.38 13.04 -5.59
C ASN A 57 5.85 13.88 -4.38
N GLY A 58 5.70 13.36 -3.17
CA GLY A 58 6.18 13.94 -1.92
C GLY A 58 7.65 13.65 -1.60
N ASP A 59 8.37 12.90 -2.46
CA ASP A 59 9.73 12.41 -2.18
C ASP A 59 10.83 12.99 -3.11
N PRO A 60 10.89 14.31 -3.39
CA PRO A 60 11.84 14.86 -4.36
C PRO A 60 13.30 14.55 -4.02
N GLU A 61 13.65 14.53 -2.72
CA GLU A 61 15.00 14.26 -2.22
C GLU A 61 15.43 12.78 -2.33
N LEU A 62 14.48 11.87 -2.60
CA LEU A 62 14.73 10.43 -2.69
C LEU A 62 14.82 9.91 -4.15
N THR A 63 14.57 10.78 -5.12
CA THR A 63 14.47 10.42 -6.55
C THR A 63 15.77 9.89 -7.15
N ASP A 64 16.93 10.26 -6.60
CA ASP A 64 18.23 9.74 -7.02
C ASP A 64 18.52 8.33 -6.48
N ARG A 65 17.72 7.84 -5.53
CA ARG A 65 17.97 6.58 -4.80
C ARG A 65 16.92 5.51 -5.05
N TYR A 66 15.67 5.92 -5.26
CA TYR A 66 14.54 5.01 -5.46
C TYR A 66 13.85 5.34 -6.79
N PRO A 67 13.44 4.31 -7.55
CA PRO A 67 12.76 4.52 -8.83
C PRO A 67 11.30 4.92 -8.61
N TRP A 68 10.67 5.48 -9.65
CA TRP A 68 9.22 5.79 -9.65
C TRP A 68 8.33 4.54 -9.77
N GLU A 69 8.88 3.47 -10.33
CA GLU A 69 8.19 2.21 -10.61
C GLU A 69 9.21 1.06 -10.48
N GLN A 70 8.77 -0.09 -9.97
CA GLN A 70 9.63 -1.25 -9.79
C GLN A 70 8.87 -2.55 -10.02
N ARG A 71 9.51 -3.47 -10.76
CA ARG A 71 9.09 -4.87 -10.87
C ARG A 71 9.65 -5.64 -9.69
N VAL A 72 8.78 -6.31 -8.94
CA VAL A 72 9.14 -7.06 -7.74
C VAL A 72 8.68 -8.51 -7.92
N GLU A 73 9.60 -9.45 -7.73
CA GLU A 73 9.28 -10.88 -7.75
C GLU A 73 9.48 -11.48 -6.35
N LEU A 74 8.38 -11.93 -5.73
CA LEU A 74 8.38 -12.49 -4.38
C LEU A 74 7.52 -13.75 -4.34
N GLY A 75 8.04 -14.85 -3.78
CA GLY A 75 7.26 -16.07 -3.56
C GLY A 75 6.69 -16.72 -4.83
N GLY A 76 7.26 -16.42 -6.00
CA GLY A 76 6.75 -16.86 -7.30
C GLY A 76 5.70 -15.94 -7.94
N ALA A 77 5.42 -14.79 -7.34
CA ALA A 77 4.51 -13.80 -7.90
C ALA A 77 5.23 -12.56 -8.42
N ARG A 78 4.68 -11.98 -9.50
CA ARG A 78 5.09 -10.71 -10.07
C ARG A 78 4.22 -9.59 -9.50
N ILE A 79 4.85 -8.60 -8.88
CA ILE A 79 4.20 -7.44 -8.29
C ILE A 79 4.79 -6.20 -8.96
N LEU A 80 3.93 -5.39 -9.56
CA LEU A 80 4.30 -4.07 -10.05
C LEU A 80 4.07 -3.08 -8.92
N LEU A 81 5.11 -2.38 -8.49
CA LEU A 81 5.07 -1.37 -7.45
C LEU A 81 5.25 0.00 -8.10
N CYS A 82 4.34 0.93 -7.88
CA CYS A 82 4.48 2.34 -8.30
C CYS A 82 3.80 3.25 -7.28
N HIS A 83 4.00 4.56 -7.36
CA HIS A 83 3.19 5.49 -6.58
C HIS A 83 1.96 5.95 -7.36
N TRP A 84 2.16 6.37 -8.61
CA TRP A 84 1.11 6.83 -9.52
C TRP A 84 0.62 5.70 -10.42
N TYR A 85 -0.58 5.20 -10.16
CA TYR A 85 -1.30 4.30 -11.06
C TYR A 85 -2.17 5.06 -12.07
N ASP A 86 -3.00 5.97 -11.58
CA ASP A 86 -3.96 6.71 -12.39
C ASP A 86 -3.84 8.22 -12.19
N ASN A 87 -4.27 8.96 -13.21
CA ASN A 87 -4.37 10.42 -13.18
C ASN A 87 -5.73 10.80 -13.78
N PHE A 88 -6.70 11.10 -12.91
CA PHE A 88 -8.08 11.45 -13.29
C PHE A 88 -8.77 10.38 -14.17
N GLY A 89 -8.69 9.10 -13.76
CA GLY A 89 -9.36 8.00 -14.46
C GLY A 89 -8.64 7.50 -15.72
N LYS A 90 -7.41 7.95 -15.97
CA LYS A 90 -6.53 7.38 -17.01
C LYS A 90 -5.32 6.73 -16.37
N ILE A 91 -5.09 5.47 -16.71
CA ILE A 91 -3.91 4.72 -16.27
C ILE A 91 -2.65 5.40 -16.84
N HIS A 92 -1.63 5.55 -16.01
CA HIS A 92 -0.35 6.10 -16.42
C HIS A 92 0.25 5.24 -17.56
N PRO A 93 0.75 5.83 -18.67
CA PRO A 93 1.19 5.05 -19.83
C PRO A 93 2.27 4.01 -19.53
N SER A 94 3.18 4.28 -18.59
CA SER A 94 4.17 3.31 -18.13
C SER A 94 3.51 2.09 -17.49
N VAL A 95 2.59 2.33 -16.55
CA VAL A 95 1.88 1.26 -15.85
C VAL A 95 1.00 0.46 -16.82
N ALA A 96 0.32 1.13 -17.75
CA ALA A 96 -0.48 0.46 -18.78
C ALA A 96 0.37 -0.48 -19.64
N ARG A 97 1.59 -0.05 -20.00
CA ARG A 97 2.55 -0.89 -20.73
C ARG A 97 2.98 -2.08 -19.89
N GLU A 98 3.33 -1.89 -18.63
CA GLU A 98 3.74 -2.98 -17.75
C GLU A 98 2.63 -4.00 -17.50
N LEU A 99 1.38 -3.53 -17.37
CA LEU A 99 0.20 -4.39 -17.28
C LEU A 99 0.04 -5.28 -18.52
N ALA A 100 0.31 -4.75 -19.71
CA ALA A 100 0.21 -5.49 -20.97
C ALA A 100 1.42 -6.41 -21.24
N ASP A 101 2.64 -5.89 -21.05
CA ASP A 101 3.88 -6.56 -21.43
C ASP A 101 4.31 -7.57 -20.36
N TRP A 102 4.37 -7.14 -19.10
CA TRP A 102 4.90 -7.94 -18.00
C TRP A 102 3.82 -8.73 -17.25
N GLN A 103 2.54 -8.32 -17.36
CA GLN A 103 1.37 -9.02 -16.80
C GLN A 103 1.56 -9.40 -15.32
N PRO A 104 1.72 -8.40 -14.42
CA PRO A 104 1.90 -8.66 -13.00
C PRO A 104 0.67 -9.35 -12.40
N HIS A 105 0.88 -10.15 -11.35
CA HIS A 105 -0.21 -10.75 -10.58
C HIS A 105 -0.82 -9.74 -9.60
N ALA A 106 -0.06 -8.72 -9.18
CA ALA A 106 -0.56 -7.58 -8.43
C ALA A 106 0.06 -6.26 -8.90
N LEU A 107 -0.73 -5.20 -8.89
CA LEU A 107 -0.30 -3.81 -8.98
C LEU A 107 -0.53 -3.17 -7.61
N VAL A 108 0.56 -2.77 -6.96
CA VAL A 108 0.58 -2.08 -5.68
C VAL A 108 0.90 -0.62 -5.90
N TYR A 109 0.03 0.28 -5.42
CA TYR A 109 0.14 1.72 -5.64
C TYR A 109 -0.35 2.56 -4.45
N GLY A 110 -0.05 3.86 -4.45
CA GLY A 110 -0.42 4.83 -3.42
C GLY A 110 -1.15 6.04 -4.01
N HIS A 111 -0.79 7.25 -3.55
CA HIS A 111 -1.18 8.57 -4.09
C HIS A 111 -2.62 9.02 -3.78
N THR A 112 -3.61 8.17 -4.02
CA THR A 112 -5.02 8.56 -3.83
C THR A 112 -5.45 8.58 -2.37
N HIS A 113 -4.68 7.91 -1.49
CA HIS A 113 -4.99 7.65 -0.09
C HIS A 113 -6.26 6.80 0.12
N GLU A 114 -6.84 6.27 -0.96
CA GLU A 114 -8.04 5.44 -0.93
C GLU A 114 -7.66 3.97 -0.89
N VAL A 115 -8.29 3.22 0.02
CA VAL A 115 -8.04 1.77 0.11
C VAL A 115 -8.64 1.07 -1.10
N VAL A 116 -7.83 0.26 -1.78
CA VAL A 116 -8.28 -0.57 -2.90
C VAL A 116 -7.74 -1.97 -2.71
N ASN A 117 -8.61 -2.96 -2.84
CA ASN A 117 -8.26 -4.38 -2.76
C ASN A 117 -9.20 -5.17 -3.67
N GLU A 118 -8.96 -5.06 -4.97
CA GLU A 118 -9.89 -5.54 -5.99
C GLU A 118 -9.15 -6.31 -7.08
N ARG A 119 -9.78 -7.36 -7.61
CA ARG A 119 -9.24 -8.07 -8.78
C ARG A 119 -9.84 -7.50 -10.05
N SER A 120 -8.97 -7.12 -10.98
CA SER A 120 -9.35 -6.70 -12.33
C SER A 120 -8.46 -7.40 -13.34
N GLU A 121 -9.08 -8.05 -14.34
CA GLU A 121 -8.38 -8.75 -15.42
C GLU A 121 -7.31 -9.75 -14.94
N GLY A 122 -7.61 -10.46 -13.83
CA GLY A 122 -6.69 -11.45 -13.24
C GLY A 122 -5.54 -10.86 -12.41
N CYS A 123 -5.42 -9.54 -12.34
CA CYS A 123 -4.43 -8.83 -11.54
C CYS A 123 -5.08 -8.21 -10.29
N LEU A 124 -4.44 -8.33 -9.13
CA LEU A 124 -4.85 -7.64 -7.92
C LEU A 124 -4.46 -6.15 -8.01
N ARG A 125 -5.42 -5.24 -7.98
CA ARG A 125 -5.22 -3.80 -7.77
C ARG A 125 -5.24 -3.56 -6.27
N PHE A 126 -4.12 -3.08 -5.73
CA PHE A 126 -3.95 -2.93 -4.30
C PHE A 126 -3.40 -1.55 -3.94
N ASN A 127 -4.17 -0.77 -3.19
CA ASN A 127 -3.73 0.45 -2.54
C ASN A 127 -3.95 0.30 -1.03
N PRO A 128 -2.88 0.34 -0.20
CA PRO A 128 -3.01 0.16 1.25
C PRO A 128 -3.71 1.35 1.93
N GLY A 129 -4.02 2.43 1.21
CA GLY A 129 -4.55 3.67 1.75
C GLY A 129 -3.43 4.56 2.25
N TYR A 130 -3.59 5.08 3.46
CA TYR A 130 -2.75 6.15 4.00
C TYR A 130 -2.16 5.76 5.35
N ALA A 131 -0.84 5.82 5.52
CA ALA A 131 -0.19 5.52 6.79
C ALA A 131 0.33 6.77 7.55
N GLY A 132 0.22 7.95 6.94
CA GLY A 132 0.83 9.18 7.42
C GLY A 132 0.11 9.91 8.57
N PRO A 133 0.52 11.16 8.87
CA PRO A 133 -0.04 11.99 9.94
C PRO A 133 -1.56 12.14 9.93
N ALA A 134 -2.17 12.27 11.11
CA ALA A 134 -3.61 12.48 11.23
C ALA A 134 -4.10 13.62 10.33
N ALA A 135 -5.05 13.31 9.46
CA ALA A 135 -5.60 14.23 8.48
C ALA A 135 -7.14 14.11 8.45
N PRO A 136 -7.88 15.24 8.32
CA PRO A 136 -9.33 15.20 8.31
C PRO A 136 -9.89 14.27 7.23
N GLY A 137 -10.79 13.37 7.63
CA GLY A 137 -11.46 12.43 6.71
C GLY A 137 -10.60 11.24 6.25
N ARG A 138 -9.35 11.12 6.71
CA ARG A 138 -8.47 10.00 6.39
C ARG A 138 -8.36 9.06 7.59
N ARG A 139 -8.59 7.78 7.35
CA ARG A 139 -8.31 6.70 8.32
C ARG A 139 -6.97 6.09 7.97
N ARG A 140 -6.17 5.78 8.98
CA ARG A 140 -4.85 5.20 8.76
C ARG A 140 -4.93 3.69 8.53
N SER A 141 -4.20 3.21 7.54
CA SER A 141 -4.15 1.80 7.19
C SER A 141 -2.82 1.40 6.58
N VAL A 142 -2.52 0.11 6.69
CA VAL A 142 -1.50 -0.59 5.90
C VAL A 142 -2.14 -1.80 5.22
N GLY A 143 -1.39 -2.45 4.36
CA GLY A 143 -1.78 -3.68 3.68
C GLY A 143 -0.96 -4.88 4.10
N ARG A 144 -1.54 -6.05 3.87
CA ARG A 144 -0.87 -7.35 3.93
C ARG A 144 -1.19 -8.13 2.68
N LEU A 145 -0.17 -8.58 1.97
CA LEU A 145 -0.32 -9.55 0.88
C LEU A 145 0.12 -10.94 1.35
N THR A 146 -0.69 -11.94 1.07
CA THR A 146 -0.33 -13.35 1.22
C THR A 146 0.00 -13.90 -0.15
N VAL A 147 1.24 -14.37 -0.34
CA VAL A 147 1.76 -14.84 -1.62
C VAL A 147 2.04 -16.33 -1.58
N GLN A 148 1.45 -17.07 -2.52
CA GLN A 148 1.58 -18.53 -2.66
C GLN A 148 1.77 -18.89 -4.14
N GLY A 149 3.02 -18.91 -4.61
CA GLY A 149 3.29 -19.01 -6.04
C GLY A 149 2.75 -17.77 -6.77
N PRO A 150 2.01 -17.91 -7.88
CA PRO A 150 1.43 -16.76 -8.57
C PRO A 150 0.17 -16.21 -7.88
N ALA A 151 -0.41 -16.92 -6.91
CA ALA A 151 -1.58 -16.47 -6.17
C ALA A 151 -1.18 -15.40 -5.14
N ILE A 152 -1.85 -14.25 -5.20
CA ILE A 152 -1.69 -13.15 -4.24
C ILE A 152 -3.07 -12.78 -3.71
N GLU A 153 -3.23 -12.73 -2.39
CA GLU A 153 -4.42 -12.18 -1.72
C GLU A 153 -4.04 -10.97 -0.88
N GLY A 154 -4.85 -9.91 -0.94
CA GLY A 154 -4.63 -8.68 -0.19
C GLY A 154 -5.60 -8.55 0.98
N GLU A 155 -5.15 -7.86 2.02
CA GLU A 155 -5.94 -7.50 3.20
C GLU A 155 -5.56 -6.10 3.66
N ILE A 156 -6.56 -5.29 4.03
CA ILE A 156 -6.36 -3.96 4.61
C ILE A 156 -6.35 -4.09 6.14
N LEU A 157 -5.31 -3.59 6.77
CA LEU A 157 -5.14 -3.52 8.22
C LEU A 157 -5.32 -2.07 8.66
N TRP A 158 -6.43 -1.77 9.30
CA TRP A 158 -6.70 -0.45 9.86
C TRP A 158 -5.85 -0.23 11.12
N LEU A 159 -5.17 0.91 11.19
CA LEU A 159 -4.31 1.27 12.33
C LEU A 159 -5.09 1.99 13.44
N ASP A 160 -6.15 2.70 13.07
CA ASP A 160 -7.04 3.36 14.02
C ASP A 160 -8.16 2.41 14.49
N PRO A 161 -8.60 2.48 15.77
CA PRO A 161 -9.79 1.76 16.22
C PRO A 161 -11.00 2.15 15.36
N GLU A 162 -11.91 1.19 15.10
CA GLU A 162 -13.11 1.48 14.32
C GLU A 162 -13.87 2.68 14.90
N PRO A 163 -14.32 3.63 14.06
CA PRO A 163 -15.12 4.73 14.54
C PRO A 163 -16.36 4.16 15.24
N ALA A 164 -16.56 4.54 16.50
CA ALA A 164 -17.71 4.11 17.27
C ALA A 164 -18.98 4.32 16.43
N SER A 165 -19.73 3.25 16.19
CA SER A 165 -20.99 3.31 15.46
C SER A 165 -21.86 4.36 16.14
N ARG A 166 -22.23 5.43 15.43
CA ARG A 166 -23.17 6.41 15.99
C ARG A 166 -24.45 5.63 16.34
N PRO A 167 -24.93 5.64 17.60
CA PRO A 167 -26.21 5.05 17.91
C PRO A 167 -27.25 5.75 17.03
N GLY A 168 -27.99 4.95 16.26
CA GLY A 168 -28.98 5.43 15.30
C GLY A 168 -29.88 6.48 15.95
N GLY A 169 -29.99 7.64 15.30
CA GLY A 169 -30.86 8.71 15.74
C GLY A 169 -32.25 8.14 15.99
N LEU A 170 -32.70 8.23 17.24
CA LEU A 170 -34.08 8.01 17.60
C LEU A 170 -34.94 8.91 16.70
N ASN A 171 -35.74 8.28 15.85
CA ASN A 171 -36.85 8.94 15.19
C ASN A 171 -37.83 9.38 16.29
N ALA A 172 -37.65 10.60 16.77
CA ALA A 172 -38.65 11.31 17.54
C ALA A 172 -39.73 11.79 16.57
N ASN A 173 -40.63 10.88 16.20
CA ASN A 173 -41.95 11.23 15.66
C ASN A 173 -42.96 10.32 16.35
N GLY A 174 -43.51 10.83 17.44
CA GLY A 174 -44.84 10.48 17.91
C GLY A 174 -45.49 11.74 18.47
N PRO A 175 -46.79 11.70 18.81
CA PRO A 175 -47.85 10.82 18.31
C PRO A 175 -48.64 11.43 17.14
#